data_AF-A0A150GNH4-F1
#
_entry.id   AF-A0A150GNH4-F1
#
_cell.length_a   1.000
_cell.length_b   1.000
_cell.length_c   1.000
_cell.angle_alpha   90.00
_cell.angle_beta   90.00
_cell.angle_gamma   90.00
#
_symmetry.space_group_name_H-M   'P 1'
#
loop_
_entity.id
_entity.type
_entity.pdbx_description
1 polymer ?
#
loop_
_entity_poly.entity_id
_entity_poly.type
_entity_poly.pdbx_seq_one_letter_code
_entity_poly.pdbx_strand_id
1 'polypeptide(L)'
;MEFPTPTQEDFVLDEANKTVALESSIGPFEFFIRGTMSAWRPESGELDFQFTKVDIVFNGNKVYEVIPKTKPKTYTFFHVGPDTACARSSAGGVALLVK
;
A
#
# COMPACT_ATOMS: atom_id res chain seq x y z
N MET A 1 -20.38 0.03 -24.47
CA MET A 1 -19.31 -0.66 -23.74
C MET A 1 -18.71 0.40 -22.82
N GLU A 2 -19.03 0.36 -21.53
CA GLU A 2 -18.37 1.24 -20.55
C GLU A 2 -16.97 0.69 -20.32
N PHE A 3 -15.95 1.51 -20.58
CA PHE A 3 -14.59 1.16 -20.23
C PHE A 3 -14.46 1.28 -18.70
N PRO A 4 -13.84 0.31 -18.02
CA PRO A 4 -13.59 0.45 -16.59
C PRO A 4 -12.77 1.71 -16.36
N THR A 5 -13.19 2.54 -15.41
CA THR A 5 -12.39 3.68 -14.96
C THR A 5 -11.01 3.16 -14.59
N PRO A 6 -9.92 3.67 -15.20
CA PRO A 6 -8.58 3.25 -14.85
C PRO A 6 -8.36 3.46 -13.35
N THR A 7 -7.90 2.41 -12.68
CA THR A 7 -7.50 2.46 -11.28
C THR A 7 -5.99 2.46 -11.24
N GLN A 8 -5.41 3.46 -10.59
CA GLN A 8 -4.01 3.41 -10.18
C GLN A 8 -3.95 2.81 -8.78
N GLU A 9 -3.01 1.91 -8.51
CA GLU A 9 -2.74 1.36 -7.19
C GLU A 9 -1.23 1.24 -7.00
N ASP A 10 -0.67 2.08 -6.13
CA ASP A 10 0.75 2.10 -5.81
C ASP A 10 0.95 1.77 -4.34
N PHE A 11 1.97 0.96 -4.06
CA PHE A 11 2.40 0.67 -2.70
C PHE A 11 3.73 1.37 -2.43
N VAL A 12 3.66 2.50 -1.75
CA VAL A 12 4.78 3.41 -1.54
C VAL A 12 5.48 3.07 -0.22
N LEU A 13 6.81 3.02 -0.28
CA LEU A 13 7.69 2.80 0.87
C LEU A 13 8.56 4.02 1.11
N ASP A 14 8.53 4.56 2.33
CA ASP A 14 9.47 5.58 2.79
C ASP A 14 10.33 4.99 3.91
N GLU A 15 11.52 4.53 3.54
CA GLU A 15 12.45 3.89 4.47
C GLU A 15 13.00 4.85 5.53
N ALA A 16 13.16 6.14 5.17
CA ALA A 16 13.71 7.14 6.07
C ALA A 16 12.72 7.48 7.19
N ASN A 17 11.44 7.65 6.83
CA ASN A 17 10.38 7.96 7.77
C ASN A 17 9.70 6.71 8.37
N LYS A 18 10.06 5.51 7.91
CA LYS A 18 9.47 4.23 8.30
C LYS A 18 7.94 4.23 8.11
N THR A 19 7.49 4.68 6.95
CA THR A 19 6.07 4.69 6.59
C THR A 19 5.79 3.90 5.32
N VAL A 20 4.58 3.34 5.26
CA VAL A 20 4.03 2.73 4.05
C VAL A 20 2.73 3.43 3.66
N ALA A 21 2.41 3.44 2.37
CA ALA A 21 1.10 3.82 1.89
C ALA A 21 0.63 2.90 0.77
N LEU A 22 -0.65 2.54 0.76
CA LEU A 22 -1.34 2.13 -0.46
C LEU A 22 -2.10 3.35 -0.97
N GLU A 23 -1.69 3.84 -2.13
CA GLU A 23 -2.29 5.00 -2.79
C GLU A 23 -3.07 4.50 -3.99
N SER A 24 -4.35 4.86 -4.05
CA SER A 24 -5.19 4.48 -5.17
C SER A 24 -6.01 5.65 -5.69
N SER A 25 -6.15 5.74 -7.01
CA SER A 25 -7.01 6.74 -7.65
C SER A 25 -7.99 6.08 -8.60
N ILE A 26 -9.24 6.53 -8.57
CA ILE A 26 -10.31 6.09 -9.48
C ILE A 26 -11.22 7.28 -9.81
N GLY A 27 -10.98 7.86 -10.99
CA GLY A 27 -11.66 9.09 -11.40
C GLY A 27 -11.38 10.23 -10.41
N PRO A 28 -12.40 10.88 -9.81
CA PRO A 28 -12.23 11.97 -8.85
C PRO A 28 -11.90 11.52 -7.43
N PHE A 29 -11.90 10.20 -7.17
CA PHE A 29 -11.61 9.64 -5.86
C PHE A 29 -10.14 9.28 -5.73
N GLU A 30 -9.56 9.60 -4.58
CA GLU A 30 -8.24 9.13 -4.17
C GLU A 30 -8.35 8.51 -2.77
N PHE A 31 -7.66 7.39 -2.57
CA PHE A 31 -7.61 6.63 -1.32
C PHE A 31 -6.16 6.54 -0.87
N PHE A 32 -5.89 6.97 0.37
CA PHE A 32 -4.55 6.89 0.96
C PHE A 32 -4.62 6.04 2.23
N ILE A 33 -4.24 4.77 2.11
CA ILE A 33 -4.15 3.85 3.24
C ILE A 33 -2.73 3.92 3.78
N ARG A 34 -2.54 4.70 4.85
CA ARG A 34 -1.23 4.97 5.45
C ARG A 34 -0.95 4.03 6.62
N GLY A 35 0.33 3.73 6.80
CA GLY A 35 0.81 2.86 7.84
C GLY A 35 2.24 3.15 8.26
N THR A 36 2.69 2.42 9.26
CA THR A 36 4.06 2.46 9.77
C THR A 36 4.77 1.14 9.45
N MET A 37 6.06 1.24 9.16
CA MET A 37 6.98 0.12 9.01
C MET A 37 7.62 -0.18 10.35
N SER A 38 7.47 -1.40 10.86
CA SER A 38 8.21 -1.85 12.04
C SER A 38 9.56 -2.47 11.66
N ALA A 39 9.65 -3.08 10.48
CA ALA A 39 10.91 -3.62 9.99
C ALA A 39 10.92 -3.74 8.45
N TRP A 40 12.08 -3.47 7.86
CA TRP A 40 12.38 -3.73 6.46
C TRP A 40 13.66 -4.55 6.41
N ARG A 41 13.55 -5.78 5.90
CA ARG A 41 14.62 -6.77 5.80
C ARG A 41 14.76 -7.17 4.33
N PRO A 42 15.37 -6.30 3.49
CA PRO A 42 15.51 -6.58 2.07
C PRO A 42 16.32 -7.85 1.79
N GLU A 43 17.23 -8.24 2.68
CA GLU A 43 18.05 -9.46 2.59
C GLU A 43 17.24 -10.74 2.68
N SER A 44 16.17 -10.78 3.48
CA SER A 44 15.23 -11.90 3.55
C SER A 44 13.97 -11.67 2.72
N GLY A 45 13.87 -10.50 2.07
CA GLY A 45 12.68 -10.10 1.34
C GLY A 45 11.47 -9.99 2.26
N GLU A 46 11.60 -9.33 3.41
CA GLU A 46 10.49 -9.18 4.35
C GLU A 46 10.23 -7.72 4.72
N LEU A 47 8.95 -7.36 4.81
CA LEU A 47 8.47 -6.06 5.27
C LEU A 47 7.40 -6.27 6.34
N ASP A 48 7.64 -5.79 7.55
CA ASP A 48 6.65 -5.75 8.62
C ASP A 48 6.07 -4.33 8.71
N PHE A 49 4.74 -4.24 8.64
CA PHE A 49 4.05 -2.95 8.67
C PHE A 49 2.65 -3.07 9.26
N GLN A 50 2.05 -1.93 9.59
CA GLN A 50 0.66 -1.85 10.03
C GLN A 50 -0.01 -0.61 9.44
N PHE A 51 -1.18 -0.80 8.82
CA PHE A 51 -2.00 0.34 8.40
C PHE A 51 -2.73 0.95 9.58
N THR A 52 -2.58 2.25 9.75
CA THR A 52 -3.05 3.01 10.91
C THR A 52 -4.08 4.07 10.51
N LYS A 53 -4.19 4.39 9.22
CA LYS A 53 -5.07 5.45 8.74
C LYS A 53 -5.52 5.21 7.30
N VAL A 54 -6.75 5.61 6.96
CA VAL A 54 -7.25 5.70 5.59
C VAL A 54 -7.85 7.08 5.39
N ASP A 55 -7.34 7.82 4.42
CA ASP A 55 -7.96 9.06 3.94
C ASP A 55 -8.69 8.80 2.63
N ILE A 56 -9.92 9.30 2.51
CA ILE A 56 -10.68 9.32 1.26
C ILE A 56 -10.80 10.77 0.82
N VAL A 57 -10.35 11.04 -0.40
CA VAL A 57 -10.34 12.35 -1.03
C VAL A 57 -11.25 12.32 -2.25
N PHE A 58 -12.04 13.37 -2.44
CA PHE A 58 -12.88 13.57 -3.62
C PHE A 58 -12.62 14.96 -4.18
N ASN A 59 -12.22 15.04 -5.45
CA ASN A 59 -11.83 16.29 -6.12
C ASN A 59 -10.82 17.11 -5.28
N GLY A 60 -9.76 16.45 -4.79
CA GLY A 60 -8.71 17.08 -3.97
C GLY A 60 -9.12 17.47 -2.54
N ASN A 61 -10.39 17.24 -2.15
CA ASN A 61 -10.86 17.53 -0.80
C ASN A 61 -10.97 16.24 0.01
N LYS A 62 -10.35 16.21 1.19
CA LYS A 62 -10.54 15.09 2.11
C LYS A 62 -11.98 15.07 2.63
N VAL A 63 -12.72 14.04 2.26
CA VAL A 63 -14.13 13.88 2.59
C VAL A 63 -14.36 12.88 3.73
N TYR A 64 -13.40 11.97 3.96
CA TYR A 64 -13.52 10.97 5.02
C TYR A 64 -12.17 10.53 5.57
N GLU A 65 -12.17 10.10 6.84
CA GLU A 65 -11.02 9.49 7.52
C GLU A 65 -11.47 8.24 8.27
N VAL A 66 -10.69 7.16 8.17
CA VAL A 66 -10.88 5.95 8.96
C VAL A 66 -9.59 5.62 9.70
N ILE A 67 -9.71 5.24 10.96
CA ILE A 67 -8.61 4.66 11.75
C ILE A 67 -8.86 3.14 11.81
N PRO A 68 -8.27 2.35 10.89
CA PRO A 68 -8.56 0.93 10.81
C PRO A 68 -7.91 0.18 11.98
N LYS A 69 -8.66 -0.73 12.60
CA LYS A 69 -8.15 -1.66 13.63
C LYS A 69 -7.46 -2.85 12.96
N THR A 70 -6.37 -2.60 12.24
CA THR A 70 -5.60 -3.68 11.59
C THR A 70 -4.64 -4.34 12.57
N LYS A 71 -4.36 -5.63 12.38
CA LYS A 71 -3.20 -6.27 13.00
C LYS A 71 -1.95 -5.98 12.16
N PRO A 72 -0.75 -5.96 12.76
CA PRO A 72 0.51 -5.96 11.99
C PRO A 72 0.51 -7.06 10.93
N LYS A 73 1.05 -6.73 9.76
CA LYS A 73 1.19 -7.63 8.61
C LYS A 73 2.66 -7.75 8.24
N THR A 74 2.99 -8.89 7.64
CA THR A 74 4.28 -9.12 7.00
C THR A 74 4.04 -9.36 5.52
N TYR A 75 4.78 -8.67 4.67
CA TYR A 75 4.93 -9.00 3.26
C TYR A 75 6.23 -9.78 3.10
N THR A 76 6.14 -10.97 2.51
CA THR A 76 7.28 -11.77 2.10
C THR A 76 7.40 -11.71 0.59
N PHE A 77 8.48 -11.12 0.12
CA PHE A 77 8.81 -10.93 -1.28
C PHE A 77 9.42 -12.20 -1.85
N PHE A 78 8.85 -12.69 -2.94
CA PHE A 78 9.36 -13.86 -3.66
C PHE A 78 9.87 -13.51 -5.07
N HIS A 79 9.68 -12.26 -5.50
CA HIS A 79 10.36 -11.68 -6.66
C HIS A 79 10.60 -10.19 -6.42
N VAL A 80 11.80 -9.69 -6.73
CA VAL A 80 12.15 -8.27 -6.70
C VAL A 80 12.95 -7.98 -7.96
N GLY A 81 12.36 -7.25 -8.90
CA GLY A 81 12.98 -6.73 -10.11
C GLY A 81 13.37 -5.25 -9.97
N PRO A 82 13.88 -4.63 -11.05
CA PRO A 82 14.25 -3.21 -11.05
C PRO A 82 13.06 -2.28 -10.75
N ASP A 83 11.90 -2.58 -11.36
CA ASP A 83 10.71 -1.70 -11.34
C ASP A 83 9.49 -2.35 -10.68
N THR A 84 9.53 -3.66 -10.40
CA THR A 84 8.40 -4.39 -9.82
C THR A 84 8.85 -5.37 -8.76
N ALA A 85 8.02 -5.61 -7.74
CA ALA A 85 8.23 -6.61 -6.72
C ALA A 85 6.93 -7.38 -6.46
N CYS A 86 7.03 -8.70 -6.30
CA CYS A 86 5.89 -9.54 -5.96
C CYS A 86 6.02 -10.01 -4.52
N ALA A 87 4.99 -9.72 -3.71
CA ALA A 87 4.94 -10.07 -2.31
C ALA A 87 3.70 -10.90 -1.99
N ARG A 88 3.83 -11.76 -0.97
CA ARG A 88 2.70 -12.41 -0.32
C ARG A 88 2.53 -11.83 1.08
N SER A 89 1.32 -11.43 1.41
CA SER A 89 0.94 -11.04 2.76
C SER A 89 0.80 -12.25 3.68
N SER A 90 1.13 -12.07 4.96
CA SER A 90 0.80 -13.02 6.03
C SER A 90 -0.70 -13.33 6.14
N ALA A 91 -1.57 -12.47 5.59
CA ALA A 91 -3.01 -12.72 5.47
C ALA A 91 -3.42 -13.49 4.20
N GLY A 92 -2.46 -13.94 3.37
CA GLY A 92 -2.68 -14.80 2.21
C GLY A 92 -2.79 -14.11 0.86
N GLY A 93 -2.95 -12.78 0.81
CA GLY A 93 -3.03 -12.02 -0.44
C GLY A 93 -1.68 -11.92 -1.16
N VAL A 94 -1.70 -11.92 -2.49
CA VAL A 94 -0.53 -11.62 -3.35
C VAL A 94 -0.64 -10.17 -3.80
N ALA A 95 0.45 -9.40 -3.70
CA ALA A 95 0.52 -8.02 -4.14
C ALA A 95 1.66 -7.86 -5.16
N LEU A 96 1.38 -7.14 -6.24
CA LEU A 96 2.38 -6.61 -7.15
C LEU A 96 2.64 -5.17 -6.72
N LEU A 97 3.88 -4.87 -6.33
CA LEU A 97 4.32 -3.53 -5.97
C LEU A 97 5.13 -2.98 -7.14
N VAL A 98 4.83 -1.76 -7.56
CA VAL A 98 5.65 -1.00 -8.51
C VAL A 98 6.61 -0.15 -7.68
N LYS A 99 7.90 -0.15 -8.03
CA LYS A 99 8.96 0.55 -7.28
C LYS A 99 9.13 1.99 -7.74
#